data_AF-A0A8J8CUV0-F1
#
_entry.id   AF-A0A8J8CUV0-F1
#
_cell.length_a   1.000
_cell.length_b   1.000
_cell.length_c   1.000
_cell.angle_alpha   90.00
_cell.angle_beta   90.00
_cell.angle_gamma   90.00
#
_symmetry.space_group_name_H-M   'P 1'
#
loop_
_entity.id
_entity.type
_entity.pdbx_description
1 polymer ?
#
loop_
_entity_poly.entity_id
_entity_poly.type
_entity_poly.pdbx_seq_one_letter_code
_entity_poly.pdbx_strand_id
1 'polypeptide(L)'
;MGLDTQTVRSTVDHWRQSQRLRLVAISTTMYLVGTLLINRAALTVGIPLDASTGFVLALGVVFGPTVAIGAGLGYVFTDLLTGTFGLHSAFGYAAAFLLVFVAVAYWNTLDNHIPLERGRWDFVQFVVAATPAVLTASTVEAWGADLLVRAPFATVFLNSLGGTVGGVAVGLAALPIVRYLSGIGSLVRTASPSSEPVFPKRWAITVAVVPALWGVFGTLLSVAFQPLQLEYPQILANRFGWTALTIVDLVGPAGRNAQFLLGLLGFTLLTLAVGSVRRS
;
A
#
# COMPACT_ATOMS: atom_id res chain seq x y z
N MET A 1 25.52 -42.86 11.46
CA MET A 1 24.88 -42.26 10.27
C MET A 1 24.91 -40.76 10.43
N GLY A 2 25.88 -40.08 9.80
CA GLY A 2 25.88 -38.62 9.73
C GLY A 2 24.89 -38.18 8.65
N LEU A 3 23.93 -37.33 8.99
CA LEU A 3 23.08 -36.69 7.99
C LEU A 3 23.97 -35.83 7.09
N ASP A 4 23.89 -36.08 5.78
CA ASP A 4 24.59 -35.26 4.80
C ASP A 4 24.11 -33.80 4.94
N THR A 5 25.08 -32.90 5.06
CA THR A 5 24.87 -31.46 5.12
C THR A 5 24.01 -30.92 3.97
N GLN A 6 24.01 -31.57 2.80
CA GLN A 6 23.15 -31.20 1.68
C GLN A 6 21.66 -31.50 1.96
N THR A 7 21.36 -32.65 2.57
CA THR A 7 19.98 -33.03 2.93
C THR A 7 19.39 -32.14 4.02
N VAL A 8 20.22 -31.71 4.98
CA VAL A 8 19.78 -30.78 6.02
C VAL A 8 19.46 -29.41 5.40
N ARG A 9 20.32 -28.90 4.50
CA ARG A 9 20.08 -27.61 3.82
C ARG A 9 18.81 -27.64 2.97
N SER A 10 18.62 -28.66 2.13
CA SER A 10 17.45 -28.75 1.26
C SER A 10 16.14 -28.84 2.05
N THR A 11 16.12 -29.58 3.16
CA THR A 11 14.96 -29.67 4.05
C THR A 11 14.62 -28.31 4.67
N VAL A 12 15.63 -27.58 5.14
CA VAL A 12 15.45 -26.23 5.72
C VAL A 12 14.93 -25.24 4.68
N ASP A 13 15.43 -25.30 3.44
CA ASP A 13 14.99 -24.41 2.37
C ASP A 13 13.53 -24.67 1.97
N HIS A 14 13.13 -25.93 1.79
CA HIS A 14 11.73 -26.30 1.53
C HIS A 14 10.81 -25.83 2.66
N TRP A 15 11.24 -26.03 3.89
CA TRP A 15 10.49 -25.64 5.06
C TRP A 15 10.29 -24.11 5.10
N ARG A 16 11.34 -23.32 4.89
CA ARG A 16 11.25 -21.84 4.79
C ARG A 16 10.33 -21.38 3.66
N GLN A 17 10.40 -22.03 2.49
CA GLN A 17 9.51 -21.72 1.36
C GLN A 17 8.04 -21.98 1.72
N SER A 18 7.75 -23.12 2.37
CA SER A 18 6.39 -23.46 2.79
C SER A 18 5.80 -22.43 3.77
N GLN A 19 6.63 -21.85 4.65
CA GLN A 19 6.20 -20.82 5.57
C GLN A 19 5.91 -19.49 4.89
N ARG A 20 6.75 -19.09 3.92
CA ARG A 20 6.50 -17.89 3.11
C ARG A 20 5.18 -18.01 2.36
N LEU A 21 4.90 -19.17 1.77
CA LEU A 21 3.62 -19.46 1.11
C LEU A 21 2.43 -19.35 2.08
N ARG A 22 2.56 -19.83 3.32
CA ARG A 22 1.52 -19.67 4.34
C ARG A 22 1.28 -18.20 4.68
N LEU A 23 2.34 -17.40 4.85
CA LEU A 23 2.21 -15.95 5.11
C LEU A 23 1.54 -15.22 3.95
N VAL A 24 1.89 -15.56 2.70
CA VAL A 24 1.20 -15.06 1.52
C VAL A 24 -0.29 -15.42 1.58
N ALA A 25 -0.64 -16.70 1.81
CA ALA A 25 -2.04 -17.12 1.88
C ALA A 25 -2.82 -16.40 3.00
N ILE A 26 -2.25 -16.26 4.19
CA ILE A 26 -2.87 -15.55 5.32
C ILE A 26 -3.08 -14.08 4.98
N SER A 27 -2.05 -13.39 4.47
CA SER A 27 -2.16 -11.97 4.13
C SER A 27 -3.13 -11.71 2.96
N THR A 28 -3.14 -12.56 1.92
CA THR A 28 -4.16 -12.56 0.87
C THR A 28 -5.56 -12.69 1.46
N THR A 29 -5.75 -13.63 2.37
CA THR A 29 -7.07 -13.89 2.99
C THR A 29 -7.51 -12.71 3.86
N MET A 30 -6.61 -12.14 4.65
CA MET A 30 -6.90 -10.98 5.51
C MET A 30 -7.22 -9.74 4.69
N TYR A 31 -6.51 -9.52 3.58
CA TYR A 31 -6.85 -8.46 2.65
C TYR A 31 -8.26 -8.66 2.09
N LEU A 32 -8.57 -9.86 1.59
CA LEU A 32 -9.86 -10.19 0.99
C LEU A 32 -11.02 -10.03 1.99
N VAL A 33 -10.85 -10.54 3.21
CA VAL A 33 -11.82 -10.41 4.31
C VAL A 33 -12.02 -8.94 4.69
N GLY A 34 -10.93 -8.18 4.84
CA GLY A 34 -10.98 -6.76 5.13
C GLY A 34 -11.78 -6.00 4.07
N THR A 35 -11.53 -6.26 2.79
CA THR A 35 -12.19 -5.54 1.70
C THR A 35 -13.65 -5.96 1.51
N LEU A 36 -13.93 -7.27 1.46
CA LEU A 36 -15.27 -7.76 1.12
C LEU A 36 -16.26 -7.66 2.28
N LEU A 37 -15.80 -7.81 3.52
CA LEU A 37 -16.70 -7.83 4.68
C LEU A 37 -16.68 -6.49 5.42
N ILE A 38 -15.50 -5.97 5.74
CA ILE A 38 -15.36 -4.85 6.67
C ILE A 38 -15.47 -3.50 5.95
N ASN A 39 -14.76 -3.30 4.84
CA ASN A 39 -14.82 -2.02 4.11
C ASN A 39 -16.23 -1.74 3.60
N ARG A 40 -16.92 -2.78 3.10
CA ARG A 40 -18.33 -2.68 2.69
C ARG A 40 -19.24 -2.30 3.85
N ALA A 41 -19.01 -2.85 5.04
CA ALA A 41 -19.76 -2.47 6.24
C ALA A 41 -19.44 -1.03 6.68
N ALA A 42 -18.17 -0.61 6.68
CA ALA A 42 -17.73 0.73 7.09
C ALA A 42 -18.27 1.84 6.17
N LEU A 43 -18.31 1.59 4.86
CA LEU A 43 -19.00 2.45 3.87
C LEU A 43 -20.45 2.72 4.25
N THR A 44 -21.12 1.75 4.90
CA THR A 44 -22.51 1.88 5.34
C THR A 44 -22.66 2.86 6.51
N VAL A 45 -21.60 3.04 7.31
CA VAL A 45 -21.55 3.91 8.50
C VAL A 45 -20.96 5.29 8.18
N GLY A 46 -20.51 5.52 6.94
CA GLY A 46 -19.99 6.81 6.48
C GLY A 46 -18.57 7.13 6.93
N ILE A 47 -17.85 6.14 7.48
CA ILE A 47 -16.43 6.28 7.83
C ILE A 47 -15.61 5.57 6.76
N PRO A 48 -14.72 6.26 6.02
CA PRO A 48 -13.83 5.61 5.06
C PRO A 48 -12.74 4.84 5.82
N LEU A 49 -13.08 3.65 6.30
CA LEU A 49 -12.13 2.72 6.90
C LEU A 49 -11.72 1.70 5.85
N ASP A 50 -10.45 1.72 5.49
CA ASP A 50 -9.84 0.67 4.68
C ASP A 50 -9.19 -0.38 5.58
N ALA A 51 -10.01 -1.29 6.11
CA ALA A 51 -9.59 -2.32 7.03
C ALA A 51 -8.61 -3.32 6.39
N SER A 52 -8.74 -3.62 5.09
CA SER A 52 -7.80 -4.53 4.42
C SER A 52 -6.38 -3.99 4.45
N THR A 53 -6.19 -2.72 4.08
CA THR A 53 -4.94 -1.98 4.21
C THR A 53 -4.40 -2.04 5.65
N GLY A 54 -5.24 -1.79 6.65
CA GLY A 54 -4.83 -1.82 8.05
C GLY A 54 -4.28 -3.18 8.50
N PHE A 55 -4.99 -4.27 8.17
CA PHE A 55 -4.55 -5.61 8.53
C PHE A 55 -3.23 -5.98 7.85
N VAL A 56 -3.08 -5.72 6.54
CA VAL A 56 -1.85 -6.08 5.84
C VAL A 56 -0.65 -5.22 6.23
N LEU A 57 -0.86 -3.95 6.60
CA LEU A 57 0.20 -3.12 7.18
C LEU A 57 0.69 -3.70 8.52
N ALA A 58 -0.23 -4.04 9.42
CA ALA A 58 0.12 -4.65 10.71
C ALA A 58 0.82 -6.00 10.54
N LEU A 59 0.32 -6.86 9.64
CA LEU A 59 0.95 -8.12 9.30
C LEU A 59 2.34 -7.91 8.69
N GLY A 60 2.50 -6.95 7.79
CA GLY A 60 3.79 -6.65 7.16
C GLY A 60 4.85 -6.24 8.15
N VAL A 61 4.53 -5.31 9.05
CA VAL A 61 5.46 -4.85 10.08
C VAL A 61 5.87 -5.97 11.05
N VAL A 62 4.98 -6.95 11.31
CA VAL A 62 5.28 -8.08 12.20
C VAL A 62 5.98 -9.24 11.50
N PHE A 63 5.61 -9.55 10.25
CA PHE A 63 6.04 -10.77 9.54
C PHE A 63 6.93 -10.51 8.32
N GLY A 64 7.17 -9.26 7.97
CA GLY A 64 8.07 -8.84 6.90
C GLY A 64 7.42 -8.65 5.51
N PRO A 65 8.25 -8.44 4.47
CA PRO A 65 7.87 -8.06 3.12
C PRO A 65 7.17 -9.18 2.35
N THR A 66 7.24 -10.44 2.81
CA THR A 66 6.47 -11.55 2.19
C THR A 66 4.96 -11.25 2.19
N VAL A 67 4.47 -10.51 3.19
CA VAL A 67 3.07 -10.06 3.28
C VAL A 67 2.70 -9.15 2.11
N ALA A 68 3.65 -8.40 1.53
CA ALA A 68 3.37 -7.51 0.40
C ALA A 68 2.85 -8.26 -0.83
N ILE A 69 3.39 -9.46 -1.09
CA ILE A 69 2.92 -10.32 -2.18
C ILE A 69 1.47 -10.75 -1.93
N GLY A 70 1.15 -11.15 -0.69
CA GLY A 70 -0.21 -11.53 -0.33
C GLY A 70 -1.20 -10.36 -0.37
N ALA A 71 -0.79 -9.16 0.03
CA ALA A 71 -1.62 -7.96 -0.13
C ALA A 71 -1.95 -7.68 -1.61
N GLY A 72 -0.94 -7.73 -2.48
CA GLY A 72 -1.14 -7.60 -3.93
C GLY A 72 -2.08 -8.66 -4.50
N LEU A 73 -1.87 -9.93 -4.16
CA LEU A 73 -2.76 -11.02 -4.59
C LEU A 73 -4.16 -10.86 -4.02
N GLY A 74 -4.29 -10.41 -2.77
CA GLY A 74 -5.55 -10.10 -2.13
C GLY A 74 -6.37 -9.08 -2.91
N TYR A 75 -5.71 -8.04 -3.43
CA TYR A 75 -6.35 -7.08 -4.33
C TYR A 75 -6.89 -7.77 -5.58
N VAL A 76 -6.04 -8.52 -6.28
CA VAL A 76 -6.42 -9.23 -7.53
C VAL A 76 -7.59 -10.19 -7.30
N PHE A 77 -7.56 -10.98 -6.23
CA PHE A 77 -8.66 -11.88 -5.89
C PHE A 77 -9.93 -11.13 -5.51
N THR A 78 -9.82 -9.98 -4.85
CA THR A 78 -10.98 -9.12 -4.59
C THR A 78 -11.62 -8.67 -5.90
N ASP A 79 -10.84 -8.20 -6.86
CA ASP A 79 -11.36 -7.80 -8.17
C ASP A 79 -12.01 -8.98 -8.92
N LEU A 80 -11.40 -10.16 -8.87
CA LEU A 80 -11.96 -11.37 -9.46
C LEU A 80 -13.32 -11.74 -8.82
N LEU A 81 -13.41 -11.74 -7.49
CA LEU A 81 -14.63 -12.11 -6.77
C LEU A 81 -15.74 -11.05 -6.87
N THR A 82 -15.37 -9.79 -7.06
CA THR A 82 -16.33 -8.69 -7.26
C THR A 82 -16.75 -8.51 -8.72
N GLY A 83 -16.18 -9.29 -9.64
CA GLY A 83 -16.45 -9.17 -11.07
C GLY A 83 -15.88 -7.91 -11.71
N THR A 84 -14.92 -7.26 -11.04
CA THR A 84 -14.30 -6.03 -11.52
C THR A 84 -12.96 -6.27 -12.19
N PHE A 85 -12.37 -7.46 -12.17
CA PHE A 85 -11.03 -7.76 -12.72
C PHE A 85 -10.75 -7.18 -14.13
N GLY A 86 -9.59 -6.54 -14.28
CA GLY A 86 -9.12 -5.97 -15.56
C GLY A 86 -7.75 -5.30 -15.46
N LEU A 87 -7.41 -4.41 -16.41
CA LEU A 87 -6.09 -3.76 -16.44
C LEU A 87 -5.75 -2.97 -15.17
N HIS A 88 -6.72 -2.28 -14.58
CA HIS A 88 -6.56 -1.62 -13.26
C HIS A 88 -6.14 -2.57 -12.12
N SER A 89 -6.47 -3.86 -12.19
CA SER A 89 -6.08 -4.83 -11.16
C SER A 89 -4.55 -4.95 -11.06
N ALA A 90 -3.81 -4.65 -12.13
CA ALA A 90 -2.35 -4.57 -12.09
C ALA A 90 -1.85 -3.37 -11.28
N PHE A 91 -2.51 -2.21 -11.42
CA PHE A 91 -2.20 -1.02 -10.63
C PHE A 91 -2.61 -1.18 -9.16
N GLY A 92 -3.77 -1.81 -8.91
CA GLY A 92 -4.20 -2.16 -7.57
C GLY A 92 -3.29 -3.19 -6.89
N TYR A 93 -2.85 -4.21 -7.61
CA TYR A 93 -1.81 -5.14 -7.15
C TYR A 93 -0.54 -4.38 -6.75
N ALA A 94 -0.04 -3.50 -7.63
CA ALA A 94 1.18 -2.74 -7.39
C ALA A 94 1.03 -1.80 -6.18
N ALA A 95 -0.11 -1.12 -6.05
CA ALA A 95 -0.41 -0.24 -4.92
C ALA A 95 -0.45 -1.02 -3.60
N ALA A 96 -1.19 -2.13 -3.53
CA ALA A 96 -1.30 -2.96 -2.32
C ALA A 96 0.04 -3.63 -1.95
N PHE A 97 0.82 -4.05 -2.95
CA PHE A 97 2.18 -4.54 -2.74
C PHE A 97 3.09 -3.45 -2.17
N LEU A 98 3.14 -2.28 -2.82
CA LEU A 98 4.02 -1.18 -2.43
C LEU A 98 3.65 -0.61 -1.07
N LEU A 99 2.37 -0.56 -0.73
CA LEU A 99 1.89 -0.18 0.60
C LEU A 99 2.63 -0.98 1.69
N VAL A 100 2.55 -2.31 1.63
CA VAL A 100 3.17 -3.15 2.67
C VAL A 100 4.69 -3.11 2.54
N PHE A 101 5.21 -3.21 1.33
CA PHE A 101 6.65 -3.26 1.09
C PHE A 101 7.36 -2.00 1.60
N VAL A 102 6.83 -0.81 1.31
CA VAL A 102 7.40 0.47 1.75
C VAL A 102 7.29 0.61 3.27
N ALA A 103 6.17 0.22 3.87
CA ALA A 103 5.99 0.28 5.31
C ALA A 103 7.04 -0.58 6.04
N VAL A 104 7.24 -1.82 5.58
CA VAL A 104 8.26 -2.73 6.13
C VAL A 104 9.67 -2.18 5.92
N ALA A 105 9.97 -1.69 4.72
CA ALA A 105 11.27 -1.10 4.43
C ALA A 105 11.56 0.10 5.34
N TYR A 106 10.57 0.96 5.60
CA TYR A 106 10.73 2.09 6.52
C TYR A 106 10.90 1.62 7.97
N TRP A 107 10.03 0.72 8.44
CA TRP A 107 10.10 0.17 9.79
C TRP A 107 11.51 -0.34 10.11
N ASN A 108 12.07 -1.16 9.22
CA ASN A 108 13.41 -1.73 9.36
C ASN A 108 14.54 -0.68 9.35
N THR A 109 14.29 0.52 8.84
CA THR A 109 15.29 1.61 8.82
C THR A 109 15.19 2.58 10.00
N LEU A 110 14.05 2.62 10.67
CA LEU A 110 13.84 3.43 11.87
C LEU A 110 14.49 2.73 13.06
N ASP A 111 14.10 1.49 13.30
CA ASP A 111 14.66 0.64 14.34
C ASP A 111 14.18 -0.79 14.08
N ASN A 112 15.06 -1.67 13.59
CA ASN A 112 14.74 -3.04 13.19
C ASN A 112 14.49 -3.93 14.42
N HIS A 113 13.42 -3.65 15.15
CA HIS A 113 13.04 -4.33 16.36
C HIS A 113 11.63 -4.91 16.22
N ILE A 114 11.25 -5.78 17.16
CA ILE A 114 9.97 -6.45 17.07
C ILE A 114 8.87 -5.50 17.56
N PRO A 115 7.74 -5.37 16.84
CA PRO A 115 6.67 -4.45 17.25
C PRO A 115 6.15 -4.71 18.67
N LEU A 116 5.84 -3.62 19.37
CA LEU A 116 5.29 -3.52 20.73
C LEU A 116 6.29 -3.76 21.88
N GLU A 117 7.59 -3.82 21.61
CA GLU A 117 8.62 -3.88 22.66
C GLU A 117 8.86 -2.54 23.37
N ARG A 118 8.56 -1.40 22.72
CA ARG A 118 8.79 -0.05 23.28
C ARG A 118 7.49 0.69 23.64
N GLY A 119 6.38 -0.03 23.65
CA GLY A 119 5.06 0.51 23.98
C GLY A 119 4.63 1.60 23.00
N ARG A 120 4.36 2.82 23.51
CA ARG A 120 3.81 3.92 22.69
C ARG A 120 4.69 4.35 21.52
N TRP A 121 6.01 4.15 21.59
CA TRP A 121 6.93 4.53 20.52
C TRP A 121 6.73 3.69 19.25
N ASP A 122 6.26 2.47 19.39
CA ASP A 122 6.05 1.57 18.25
C ASP A 122 4.83 2.00 17.44
N PHE A 123 3.83 2.60 18.09
CA PHE A 123 2.71 3.23 17.41
C PHE A 123 3.18 4.46 16.61
N VAL A 124 4.08 5.27 17.17
CA VAL A 124 4.66 6.42 16.45
C VAL A 124 5.47 5.93 15.25
N GLN A 125 6.33 4.94 15.43
CA GLN A 125 7.12 4.36 14.34
C GLN A 125 6.22 3.73 13.27
N PHE A 126 5.11 3.10 13.66
CA PHE A 126 4.15 2.53 12.72
C PHE A 126 3.52 3.63 11.86
N VAL A 127 3.08 4.74 12.46
CA VAL A 127 2.53 5.89 11.72
C VAL A 127 3.59 6.49 10.78
N VAL A 128 4.82 6.67 11.27
CA VAL A 128 5.92 7.22 10.46
C VAL A 128 6.27 6.31 9.28
N ALA A 129 6.23 4.98 9.46
CA ALA A 129 6.48 4.01 8.40
C ALA A 129 5.30 3.88 7.42
N ALA A 130 4.06 3.96 7.93
CA ALA A 130 2.86 3.85 7.11
C ALA A 130 2.61 5.09 6.23
N THR A 131 2.95 6.29 6.71
CA THR A 131 2.75 7.54 5.96
C THR A 131 3.36 7.52 4.54
N PRO A 132 4.66 7.22 4.35
CA PRO A 132 5.25 7.14 3.02
C PRO A 132 4.68 5.99 2.18
N ALA A 133 4.30 4.88 2.82
CA ALA A 133 3.67 3.75 2.16
C ALA A 133 2.30 4.11 1.57
N VAL A 134 1.47 4.81 2.36
CA VAL A 134 0.18 5.35 1.92
C VAL A 134 0.36 6.24 0.70
N LEU A 135 1.24 7.24 0.80
CA LEU A 135 1.50 8.17 -0.31
C LEU A 135 1.95 7.44 -1.58
N THR A 136 2.79 6.43 -1.43
CA THR A 136 3.28 5.63 -2.55
C THR A 136 2.15 4.83 -3.20
N ALA A 137 1.36 4.10 -2.41
CA ALA A 137 0.27 3.28 -2.91
C ALA A 137 -0.81 4.13 -3.60
N SER A 138 -1.26 5.22 -2.94
CA SER A 138 -2.27 6.13 -3.50
C SER A 138 -1.79 6.79 -4.79
N THR A 139 -0.50 7.13 -4.89
CA THR A 139 0.07 7.73 -6.12
C THR A 139 0.03 6.74 -7.27
N VAL A 140 0.44 5.48 -7.04
CA VAL A 140 0.45 4.44 -8.09
C VAL A 140 -0.96 4.11 -8.55
N GLU A 141 -1.90 4.00 -7.61
CA GLU A 141 -3.31 3.75 -7.92
C GLU A 141 -3.91 4.90 -8.74
N ALA A 142 -3.66 6.15 -8.34
CA ALA A 142 -4.19 7.33 -9.02
C ALA A 142 -3.65 7.49 -10.45
N TRP A 143 -2.36 7.25 -10.68
CA TRP A 143 -1.80 7.24 -12.03
C TRP A 143 -2.35 6.10 -12.88
N GLY A 144 -2.57 4.92 -12.28
CA GLY A 144 -3.22 3.81 -12.95
C GLY A 144 -4.64 4.13 -13.39
N ALA A 145 -5.43 4.79 -12.53
CA ALA A 145 -6.79 5.19 -12.86
C ALA A 145 -6.85 6.27 -13.94
N ASP A 146 -5.96 7.27 -13.88
CA ASP A 146 -5.87 8.34 -14.89
C ASP A 146 -5.44 7.80 -16.26
N LEU A 147 -4.41 6.94 -16.29
CA LEU A 147 -3.94 6.27 -17.52
C LEU A 147 -5.03 5.43 -18.17
N LEU A 148 -5.83 4.74 -17.37
CA LEU A 148 -6.94 3.91 -17.86
C LEU A 148 -8.21 4.73 -18.12
N VAL A 149 -8.14 6.06 -18.04
CA VAL A 149 -9.24 6.98 -18.37
C VAL A 149 -10.47 6.72 -17.48
N ARG A 150 -10.27 6.23 -16.25
CA ARG A 150 -11.36 5.86 -15.32
C ARG A 150 -11.79 7.01 -14.44
N ALA A 151 -10.83 7.77 -13.91
CA ALA A 151 -11.09 8.90 -13.04
C ALA A 151 -9.89 9.85 -13.04
N PRO A 152 -10.10 11.15 -12.78
CA PRO A 152 -9.01 12.12 -12.63
C PRO A 152 -8.04 11.72 -11.51
N PHE A 153 -6.74 11.94 -11.73
CA PHE A 153 -5.69 11.64 -10.76
C PHE A 153 -5.99 12.20 -9.35
N ALA A 154 -6.32 13.49 -9.23
CA ALA A 154 -6.53 14.12 -7.92
C ALA A 154 -7.69 13.47 -7.15
N THR A 155 -8.76 13.10 -7.84
CA THR A 155 -9.93 12.46 -7.23
C THR A 155 -9.56 11.10 -6.63
N VAL A 156 -8.85 10.27 -7.40
CA VAL A 156 -8.41 8.95 -6.91
C VAL A 156 -7.35 9.09 -5.83
N PHE A 157 -6.36 9.97 -6.03
CA PHE A 157 -5.30 10.19 -5.05
C PHE A 157 -5.85 10.60 -3.69
N LEU A 158 -6.75 11.59 -3.62
CA LEU A 158 -7.33 12.06 -2.37
C LEU A 158 -8.26 11.03 -1.72
N ASN A 159 -9.04 10.30 -2.52
CA ASN A 159 -9.93 9.25 -2.01
C ASN A 159 -9.11 8.08 -1.41
N SER A 160 -8.11 7.59 -2.16
CA SER A 160 -7.19 6.55 -1.69
C SER A 160 -6.45 7.02 -0.45
N LEU A 161 -5.93 8.25 -0.43
CA LEU A 161 -5.25 8.82 0.75
C LEU A 161 -6.16 8.77 2.00
N GLY A 162 -7.42 9.22 1.86
CA GLY A 162 -8.39 9.22 2.96
C GLY A 162 -8.71 7.82 3.48
N GLY A 163 -8.99 6.87 2.58
CA GLY A 163 -9.25 5.48 2.94
C GLY A 163 -8.05 4.82 3.61
N THR A 164 -6.85 5.02 3.06
CA THR A 164 -5.62 4.43 3.60
C THR A 164 -5.23 5.04 4.96
N VAL A 165 -5.50 6.34 5.22
CA VAL A 165 -5.37 6.92 6.57
C VAL A 165 -6.29 6.22 7.58
N GLY A 166 -7.53 5.94 7.20
CA GLY A 166 -8.44 5.09 7.98
C GLY A 166 -7.85 3.68 8.20
N GLY A 167 -7.21 3.12 7.17
CA GLY A 167 -6.47 1.87 7.26
C GLY A 167 -5.29 1.93 8.24
N VAL A 168 -4.54 3.02 8.33
CA VAL A 168 -3.48 3.18 9.34
C VAL A 168 -4.06 3.08 10.76
N ALA A 169 -5.22 3.69 11.02
CA ALA A 169 -5.89 3.58 12.31
C ALA A 169 -6.29 2.13 12.62
N VAL A 170 -6.84 1.40 11.63
CA VAL A 170 -7.13 -0.04 11.78
C VAL A 170 -5.85 -0.83 12.02
N GLY A 171 -4.75 -0.52 11.32
CA GLY A 171 -3.46 -1.17 11.50
C GLY A 171 -2.88 -0.98 12.90
N LEU A 172 -2.97 0.24 13.45
CA LEU A 172 -2.58 0.52 14.84
C LEU A 172 -3.39 -0.33 15.84
N ALA A 173 -4.70 -0.45 15.62
CA ALA A 173 -5.57 -1.27 16.46
C ALA A 173 -5.31 -2.78 16.28
N ALA A 174 -4.94 -3.21 15.06
CA ALA A 174 -4.64 -4.59 14.74
C ALA A 174 -3.26 -5.04 15.24
N LEU A 175 -2.30 -4.12 15.37
CA LEU A 175 -0.91 -4.41 15.77
C LEU A 175 -0.79 -5.29 17.04
N PRO A 176 -1.48 -5.00 18.17
CA PRO A 176 -1.43 -5.87 19.36
C PRO A 176 -2.03 -7.24 19.13
N ILE A 177 -3.12 -7.34 18.34
CA ILE A 177 -3.76 -8.61 18.01
C ILE A 177 -2.83 -9.45 17.15
N VAL A 178 -2.28 -8.85 16.10
CA VAL A 178 -1.33 -9.51 15.21
C VAL A 178 -0.11 -9.97 16.00
N ARG A 179 0.45 -9.12 16.88
CA ARG A 179 1.58 -9.50 17.74
C ARG A 179 1.24 -10.64 18.69
N TYR A 180 0.06 -10.63 19.32
CA TYR A 180 -0.39 -11.71 20.19
C TYR A 180 -0.53 -13.03 19.42
N LEU A 181 -1.19 -13.01 18.27
CA LEU A 181 -1.33 -14.19 17.38
C LEU A 181 0.04 -14.68 16.89
N SER A 182 0.96 -13.76 16.66
CA SER A 182 2.35 -14.05 16.32
C SER A 182 3.02 -14.83 17.46
N GLY A 183 2.80 -14.46 18.73
CA GLY A 183 3.39 -15.12 19.90
C GLY A 183 2.81 -16.51 20.22
N ILE A 184 1.53 -16.74 19.90
CA ILE A 184 0.86 -18.05 20.08
C ILE A 184 1.29 -19.04 18.99
N GLY A 185 1.61 -18.56 17.79
CA GLY A 185 1.94 -19.39 16.65
C GLY A 185 3.42 -19.73 16.52
N SER A 186 3.72 -20.93 16.00
CA SER A 186 5.03 -21.26 15.42
C SER A 186 5.41 -20.40 14.20
N LEU A 187 4.48 -19.56 13.72
CA LEU A 187 4.67 -18.60 12.63
C LEU A 187 5.76 -17.55 12.94
N VAL A 188 6.03 -17.23 14.22
CA VAL A 188 7.03 -16.21 14.61
C VAL A 188 8.43 -16.72 14.82
N ARG A 189 8.63 -17.97 15.26
CA ARG A 189 9.97 -18.41 15.68
C ARG A 189 11.02 -18.43 14.57
N THR A 190 10.65 -18.18 13.32
CA THR A 190 11.42 -18.60 12.15
C THR A 190 11.39 -17.68 10.93
N ALA A 191 10.45 -16.74 10.86
CA ALA A 191 10.64 -15.50 10.11
C ALA A 191 11.51 -14.56 10.96
N SER A 192 12.77 -14.95 11.21
CA SER A 192 13.68 -14.05 11.90
C SER A 192 13.93 -12.86 10.99
N PRO A 193 13.63 -11.61 11.44
CA PRO A 193 13.93 -10.39 10.67
C PRO A 193 15.43 -10.27 10.35
N SER A 194 16.29 -11.04 11.05
CA SER A 194 17.74 -11.08 10.81
C SER A 194 18.17 -11.77 9.51
N SER A 195 17.28 -12.45 8.79
CA SER A 195 17.63 -13.20 7.57
C SER A 195 17.17 -12.55 6.27
N GLU A 196 16.36 -11.50 6.36
CA GLU A 196 15.92 -10.74 5.20
C GLU A 196 16.86 -9.60 4.90
N PRO A 197 17.02 -9.22 3.63
CA PRO A 197 17.90 -8.12 3.25
C PRO A 197 17.41 -6.85 3.97
N VAL A 198 18.23 -6.34 4.88
CA VAL A 198 18.05 -5.01 5.44
C VAL A 198 18.19 -4.03 4.28
N PHE A 199 17.06 -3.43 3.89
CA PHE A 199 17.10 -2.43 2.84
C PHE A 199 18.02 -1.29 3.28
N PRO A 200 18.97 -0.86 2.44
CA PRO A 200 19.77 0.29 2.78
C PRO A 200 18.82 1.46 3.07
N LYS A 201 19.03 2.20 4.16
CA LYS A 201 18.19 3.34 4.55
C LYS A 201 17.87 4.30 3.39
N ARG A 202 18.84 4.47 2.49
CA ARG A 202 18.72 5.28 1.27
C ARG A 202 17.68 4.76 0.26
N TRP A 203 17.51 3.44 0.15
CA TRP A 203 16.49 2.83 -0.71
C TRP A 203 15.10 3.07 -0.17
N ALA A 204 14.87 2.86 1.14
CA ALA A 204 13.59 3.17 1.76
C ALA A 204 13.22 4.64 1.48
N ILE A 205 14.15 5.58 1.74
CA ILE A 205 13.95 7.01 1.44
C ILE A 205 13.59 7.24 -0.02
N THR A 206 14.31 6.63 -0.98
CA THR A 206 14.03 6.79 -2.41
C THR A 206 12.60 6.33 -2.77
N VAL A 207 12.23 5.13 -2.32
CA VAL A 207 10.96 4.49 -2.67
C VAL A 207 9.77 5.20 -2.01
N ALA A 208 9.99 6.03 -0.99
CA ALA A 208 8.96 6.87 -0.39
C ALA A 208 8.91 8.30 -0.94
N VAL A 209 10.06 8.96 -1.01
CA VAL A 209 10.15 10.38 -1.36
C VAL A 209 9.78 10.58 -2.82
N VAL A 210 10.26 9.71 -3.73
CA VAL A 210 9.96 9.84 -5.16
C VAL A 210 8.45 9.72 -5.40
N PRO A 211 7.74 8.68 -4.92
CA PRO A 211 6.29 8.60 -5.11
C PRO A 211 5.52 9.70 -4.39
N ALA A 212 5.93 10.13 -3.18
CA ALA A 212 5.27 11.23 -2.50
C ALA A 212 5.34 12.54 -3.29
N LEU A 213 6.53 12.91 -3.79
CA LEU A 213 6.72 14.09 -4.63
C LEU A 213 5.99 13.94 -5.97
N TRP A 214 5.98 12.73 -6.52
CA TRP A 214 5.24 12.43 -7.75
C TRP A 214 3.72 12.54 -7.55
N GLY A 215 3.22 12.17 -6.38
CA GLY A 215 1.83 12.34 -5.97
C GLY A 215 1.45 13.81 -5.90
N VAL A 216 2.23 14.63 -5.18
CA VAL A 216 2.03 16.09 -5.09
C VAL A 216 2.05 16.72 -6.48
N PHE A 217 3.05 16.37 -7.29
CA PHE A 217 3.17 16.88 -8.66
C PHE A 217 1.98 16.47 -9.53
N GLY A 218 1.55 15.20 -9.44
CA GLY A 218 0.35 14.70 -10.11
C GLY A 218 -0.91 15.45 -9.69
N THR A 219 -1.07 15.78 -8.39
CA THR A 219 -2.20 16.59 -7.91
C THR A 219 -2.17 17.98 -8.51
N LEU A 220 -1.02 18.64 -8.53
CA LEU A 220 -0.87 19.98 -9.14
C LEU A 220 -1.19 19.97 -10.64
N LEU A 221 -0.68 18.96 -11.37
CA LEU A 221 -1.00 18.79 -12.79
C LEU A 221 -2.49 18.52 -13.00
N SER A 222 -3.09 17.65 -12.19
CA SER A 222 -4.52 17.34 -12.27
C SER A 222 -5.35 18.59 -12.05
N VAL A 223 -5.04 19.42 -11.04
CA VAL A 223 -5.74 20.70 -10.82
C VAL A 223 -5.57 21.66 -12.00
N ALA A 224 -4.39 21.69 -12.63
CA ALA A 224 -4.09 22.58 -13.75
C ALA A 224 -4.75 22.16 -15.08
N PHE A 225 -4.79 20.85 -15.38
CA PHE A 225 -5.25 20.32 -16.67
C PHE A 225 -6.67 19.72 -16.64
N GLN A 226 -7.14 19.33 -15.46
CA GLN A 226 -8.44 18.71 -15.22
C GLN A 226 -9.02 19.28 -13.93
N PRO A 227 -9.44 20.56 -13.92
CA PRO A 227 -9.89 21.20 -12.68
C PRO A 227 -10.95 20.33 -12.02
N LEU A 228 -10.68 19.98 -10.76
CA LEU A 228 -11.32 18.92 -9.97
C LEU A 228 -12.78 18.63 -10.38
N GLN A 229 -12.98 17.58 -11.17
CA GLN A 229 -14.29 16.94 -11.28
C GLN A 229 -14.49 16.12 -10.01
N LEU A 230 -14.94 16.79 -8.96
CA LEU A 230 -15.52 16.12 -7.81
C LEU A 230 -16.89 15.56 -8.22
N GLU A 231 -16.89 14.51 -9.02
CA GLU A 231 -18.07 13.64 -9.14
C GLU A 231 -18.23 12.92 -7.81
N TYR A 232 -18.90 13.58 -6.87
CA TYR A 232 -19.50 12.88 -5.75
C TYR A 232 -20.48 11.85 -6.32
N PRO A 233 -20.41 10.57 -5.92
CA PRO A 233 -21.44 9.63 -6.31
C PRO A 233 -22.78 10.21 -5.84
N GLN A 234 -23.78 10.24 -6.72
CA GLN A 234 -25.10 10.83 -6.41
C GLN A 234 -25.73 10.25 -5.13
N ILE A 235 -25.30 9.05 -4.73
CA ILE A 235 -25.69 8.37 -3.48
C ILE A 235 -25.18 9.11 -2.23
N LEU A 236 -23.99 9.74 -2.27
CA LEU A 236 -23.46 10.56 -1.17
C LEU A 236 -23.95 12.02 -1.24
N ALA A 237 -24.11 12.58 -2.44
CA ALA A 237 -24.65 13.93 -2.64
C ALA A 237 -26.09 14.06 -2.10
N ASN A 238 -26.93 13.05 -2.33
CA ASN A 238 -28.30 13.01 -1.82
C ASN A 238 -28.41 12.76 -0.31
N ARG A 239 -27.36 12.23 0.35
CA ARG A 239 -27.38 11.95 1.80
C ARG A 239 -26.79 13.06 2.67
N PHE A 240 -25.89 13.88 2.15
CA PHE A 240 -25.16 14.88 2.96
C PHE A 240 -25.38 16.34 2.54
N GLY A 241 -26.18 16.63 1.50
CA GLY A 241 -26.61 18.00 1.19
C GLY A 241 -25.50 18.93 0.68
N TRP A 242 -24.38 18.40 0.23
CA TRP A 242 -23.32 19.18 -0.41
C TRP A 242 -23.63 19.28 -1.90
N THR A 243 -23.89 20.50 -2.37
CA THR A 243 -24.13 20.80 -3.78
C THR A 243 -22.91 20.43 -4.61
N ALA A 244 -23.15 19.59 -5.64
CA ALA A 244 -22.15 19.18 -6.60
C ALA A 244 -21.58 20.40 -7.33
N LEU A 245 -20.26 20.57 -7.27
CA LEU A 245 -19.54 21.52 -8.11
C LEU A 245 -19.16 20.78 -9.39
N THR A 246 -20.03 20.85 -10.41
CA THR A 246 -19.70 20.37 -11.75
C THR A 246 -18.72 21.33 -12.41
N ILE A 247 -17.44 20.97 -12.47
CA ILE A 247 -16.46 21.71 -13.25
C ILE A 247 -16.35 21.08 -14.65
N VAL A 248 -16.54 21.92 -15.66
CA VAL A 248 -16.41 21.59 -17.08
C VAL A 248 -14.96 21.18 -17.38
N ASP A 249 -14.78 20.03 -18.06
CA ASP A 249 -13.49 19.62 -18.60
C ASP A 249 -13.05 20.63 -19.68
N LEU A 250 -12.23 21.61 -19.29
CA LEU A 250 -11.82 22.72 -20.15
C LEU A 250 -10.80 22.32 -21.23
N VAL A 251 -10.16 21.16 -21.09
CA VAL A 251 -9.00 20.77 -21.92
C VAL A 251 -9.23 19.44 -22.66
N GLY A 252 -10.18 18.62 -22.21
CA GLY A 252 -10.55 17.37 -22.87
C GLY A 252 -9.40 16.36 -22.93
N PRO A 253 -9.41 15.42 -23.89
CA PRO A 253 -8.42 14.33 -23.99
C PRO A 253 -6.97 14.81 -24.10
N ALA A 254 -6.74 15.98 -24.70
CA ALA A 254 -5.41 16.56 -24.85
C ALA A 254 -4.79 16.98 -23.51
N GLY A 255 -5.58 17.54 -22.60
CA GLY A 255 -5.13 17.92 -21.26
C GLY A 255 -4.73 16.70 -20.42
N ARG A 256 -5.52 15.62 -20.50
CA ARG A 256 -5.21 14.35 -19.84
C ARG A 256 -3.91 13.72 -20.35
N ASN A 257 -3.72 13.67 -21.66
CA ASN A 257 -2.49 13.14 -22.25
C ASN A 257 -1.27 13.99 -21.85
N ALA A 258 -1.40 15.31 -21.83
CA ALA A 258 -0.33 16.21 -21.37
C ALA A 258 0.01 15.98 -19.88
N GLN A 259 -1.00 15.88 -19.03
CA GLN A 259 -0.83 15.56 -17.61
C GLN A 259 -0.08 14.23 -17.41
N PHE A 260 -0.48 13.18 -18.12
CA PHE A 260 0.17 11.88 -18.00
C PHE A 260 1.63 11.92 -18.45
N LEU A 261 1.92 12.52 -19.61
CA LEU A 261 3.29 12.64 -20.13
C LEU A 261 4.19 13.47 -19.20
N LEU A 262 3.66 14.60 -18.69
CA LEU A 262 4.38 15.43 -17.71
C LEU A 262 4.58 14.66 -16.40
N GLY A 263 3.58 13.89 -15.95
CA GLY A 263 3.69 13.00 -14.80
C GLY A 263 4.82 12.00 -14.95
N LEU A 264 4.90 11.30 -16.09
CA LEU A 264 5.95 10.34 -16.39
C LEU A 264 7.34 11.01 -16.40
N LEU A 265 7.45 12.17 -17.05
CA LEU A 265 8.67 12.97 -17.06
C LEU A 265 9.09 13.36 -15.62
N GLY A 266 8.14 13.82 -14.81
CA GLY A 266 8.37 14.16 -13.40
C GLY A 266 8.91 12.97 -12.60
N PHE A 267 8.30 11.79 -12.77
CA PHE A 267 8.78 10.56 -12.13
C PHE A 267 10.22 10.19 -12.54
N THR A 268 10.52 10.25 -13.85
CA THR A 268 11.86 9.98 -14.37
C THR A 268 12.88 10.96 -13.79
N LEU A 269 12.58 12.27 -13.80
CA LEU A 269 13.46 13.30 -13.26
C LEU A 269 13.69 13.14 -11.75
N LEU A 270 12.65 12.87 -10.97
CA LEU A 270 12.76 12.60 -9.53
C LEU A 270 13.63 11.38 -9.25
N THR A 271 13.45 10.30 -10.02
CA THR A 271 14.24 9.07 -9.89
C THR A 271 15.72 9.31 -10.23
N LEU A 272 16.00 10.06 -11.30
CA LEU A 272 17.36 10.42 -11.69
C LEU A 272 18.01 11.37 -10.67
N ALA A 273 17.28 12.36 -10.16
CA ALA A 273 17.77 13.29 -9.14
C ALA A 273 18.19 12.55 -7.87
N VAL A 274 17.33 11.68 -7.34
CA VAL A 274 17.66 10.84 -6.17
C VAL A 274 18.78 9.84 -6.50
N GLY A 275 18.84 9.35 -7.73
CA GLY A 275 19.92 8.48 -8.23
C GLY A 275 21.27 9.19 -8.30
N SER A 276 21.30 10.47 -8.65
CA SER A 276 22.53 11.27 -8.79
C SER A 276 23.20 11.57 -7.44
N VAL A 277 22.40 11.81 -6.39
CA VAL A 277 22.85 11.95 -4.99
C VAL A 277 23.56 10.67 -4.49
N ARG A 278 23.40 9.53 -5.18
CA ARG A 278 24.08 8.27 -4.83
C ARG A 278 25.57 8.23 -5.19
N ARG A 279 26.04 9.10 -6.10
CA ARG A 279 27.41 9.05 -6.64
C ARG A 279 28.36 10.09 -6.03
N SER A 280 27.85 11.03 -5.24
CA SER A 280 28.61 12.02 -4.45
C SER A 280 28.77 11.56 -3.00
#